data_AF-A0A8C5X6U1-F1
#
_entry.id   AF-A0A8C5X6U1-F1
#
_cell.length_a   1.000
_cell.length_b   1.000
_cell.length_c   1.000
_cell.angle_alpha   90.00
_cell.angle_beta   90.00
_cell.angle_gamma   90.00
#
_symmetry.space_group_name_H-M   'P 1'
#
loop_
_entity.id
_entity.type
_entity.pdbx_description
1 polymer ?
#
loop_
_entity_poly.entity_id
_entity_poly.type
_entity_poly.pdbx_seq_one_letter_code
_entity_poly.pdbx_strand_id
1 'polypeptide(L)'
;STSVTYSPSSSSYSKVSSFSHSPNGSPHSMSVAPVDSGGIRSHYRFSPILYNNSNYKDDCITDVKSLDTFLRNEEEKQHRVQLGSSDSSSPSSSPTFWNYSRSMADHAQILRKFQYQLACRSQAPSAHKDEADLSSKQAAEEVWARVTMNRQLLDHMDSWTAKFRNWINDTILVPLVEEMESVSTQLRRMGCPELQIGEASISSLKQAALVKAPLIPTLNALVPYLDLTPNQEYLVERIRELSQGGCMSSFRWNGGGDFKGRKWDTDLPTDSSILMHVFCTYLDSRLPPHPKYPDGKTFTSQHFIQTPDKPGTRTSNENVFCIYQSSINPPHYELIYECHVYSLPKGRNNMFHTLLMFLYIIKTKESGMLG
;
A
#
# COMPACT_ATOMS: atom_id res chain seq x y z
N SER A 1 0.42 60.44 39.47
CA SER A 1 1.33 60.25 40.61
C SER A 1 0.93 58.96 41.30
N THR A 2 1.52 57.83 40.91
CA THR A 2 2.58 57.08 41.64
C THR A 2 2.06 56.47 42.95
N SER A 3 2.29 55.21 43.34
CA SER A 3 3.09 54.07 42.84
C SER A 3 3.20 53.08 44.01
N VAL A 4 3.14 51.76 43.82
CA VAL A 4 3.90 50.68 44.54
C VAL A 4 3.68 49.39 43.70
N THR A 5 4.60 48.67 43.05
CA THR A 5 5.96 48.11 43.26
C THR A 5 5.99 46.72 43.92
N TYR A 6 6.69 45.81 43.21
CA TYR A 6 6.82 44.34 43.32
C TYR A 6 7.95 43.89 44.29
N SER A 7 7.71 42.76 45.01
CA SER A 7 8.55 41.59 45.43
C SER A 7 10.00 41.76 45.95
N PRO A 8 10.80 40.71 46.33
CA PRO A 8 10.59 39.28 46.70
C PRO A 8 11.40 38.81 47.97
N SER A 9 11.23 37.57 48.49
CA SER A 9 12.33 36.79 49.17
C SER A 9 11.97 35.38 49.73
N SER A 10 13.02 34.52 49.82
CA SER A 10 13.25 33.25 50.60
C SER A 10 13.13 31.91 49.83
N SER A 11 14.19 31.15 49.48
CA SER A 11 15.24 30.38 50.23
C SER A 11 14.72 29.01 50.77
N SER A 12 15.38 27.83 50.79
CA SER A 12 16.73 27.32 50.49
C SER A 12 16.85 25.80 50.90
N TYR A 13 17.64 25.00 50.17
CA TYR A 13 18.58 23.89 50.55
C TYR A 13 18.25 22.65 51.44
N SER A 14 18.58 21.42 50.95
CA SER A 14 19.32 20.27 51.62
C SER A 14 19.16 18.93 50.83
N LYS A 15 20.19 18.26 50.25
CA LYS A 15 21.25 17.29 50.73
C LYS A 15 20.92 15.75 50.64
N VAL A 16 21.54 15.08 49.64
CA VAL A 16 22.29 13.77 49.55
C VAL A 16 21.79 12.46 50.25
N SER A 17 21.71 11.32 49.51
CA SER A 17 22.55 10.10 49.69
C SER A 17 22.19 8.89 48.78
N SER A 18 23.23 8.19 48.32
CA SER A 18 23.32 6.96 47.49
C SER A 18 23.09 5.66 48.27
N PHE A 19 22.67 4.55 47.62
CA PHE A 19 23.12 3.16 47.90
C PHE A 19 22.69 2.15 46.80
N SER A 20 23.59 1.22 46.49
CA SER A 20 23.52 0.06 45.57
C SER A 20 23.17 -1.24 46.31
N HIS A 21 22.68 -2.29 45.62
CA HIS A 21 23.17 -3.70 45.71
C HIS A 21 22.36 -4.70 44.86
N SER A 22 23.08 -5.63 44.22
CA SER A 22 22.63 -6.90 43.61
C SER A 22 22.71 -8.06 44.63
N PRO A 23 22.19 -9.27 44.31
CA PRO A 23 22.96 -10.49 44.60
C PRO A 23 22.86 -11.66 43.58
N ASN A 24 23.99 -12.38 43.40
CA ASN A 24 24.17 -13.78 42.95
C ASN A 24 23.74 -14.77 44.09
N GLY A 25 23.55 -16.10 44.00
CA GLY A 25 23.61 -17.15 42.96
C GLY A 25 23.70 -18.59 43.56
N SER A 26 23.12 -19.62 42.89
CA SER A 26 23.37 -21.11 42.90
C SER A 26 23.15 -21.96 44.20
N PRO A 27 22.95 -23.33 44.17
CA PRO A 27 23.93 -24.35 43.64
C PRO A 27 23.41 -25.73 43.05
N HIS A 28 24.24 -26.33 42.15
CA HIS A 28 24.54 -27.78 41.85
C HIS A 28 23.43 -28.71 41.22
N SER A 29 23.63 -29.80 40.45
CA SER A 29 24.72 -30.75 40.09
C SER A 29 24.37 -31.56 38.78
N MET A 30 25.27 -32.42 38.31
CA MET A 30 25.47 -33.04 36.97
C MET A 30 24.59 -34.25 36.50
N SER A 31 24.51 -34.41 35.16
CA SER A 31 24.69 -35.64 34.32
C SER A 31 23.52 -36.53 33.80
N VAL A 32 23.67 -36.90 32.50
CA VAL A 32 23.16 -38.04 31.66
C VAL A 32 21.73 -38.03 31.07
N ALA A 33 21.67 -38.36 29.76
CA ALA A 33 20.58 -38.36 28.74
C ALA A 33 19.55 -39.52 28.83
N PRO A 34 18.76 -39.87 27.78
CA PRO A 34 17.94 -39.10 26.80
C PRO A 34 16.43 -39.48 26.87
N VAL A 35 15.56 -38.90 26.00
CA VAL A 35 14.30 -39.43 25.40
C VAL A 35 13.11 -38.46 25.40
N ASP A 36 12.61 -38.22 24.18
CA ASP A 36 11.26 -37.89 23.68
C ASP A 36 10.24 -37.12 24.52
N SER A 37 9.77 -35.99 23.98
CA SER A 37 8.41 -35.85 23.41
C SER A 37 7.93 -34.40 23.33
N GLY A 38 7.38 -34.02 22.16
CA GLY A 38 6.06 -33.36 22.11
C GLY A 38 5.94 -31.90 21.64
N GLY A 39 5.56 -31.71 20.37
CA GLY A 39 4.59 -30.67 19.91
C GLY A 39 5.19 -29.39 19.29
N ILE A 40 5.64 -29.37 18.02
CA ILE A 40 4.90 -29.29 16.73
C ILE A 40 4.12 -27.97 16.51
N ARG A 41 4.75 -27.10 15.69
CA ARG A 41 4.09 -26.11 14.82
C ARG A 41 3.56 -26.80 13.54
N SER A 42 2.35 -26.43 13.17
CA SER A 42 1.69 -26.40 11.85
C SER A 42 2.46 -26.94 10.63
N HIS A 43 1.89 -27.97 10.00
CA HIS A 43 2.12 -28.26 8.58
C HIS A 43 0.79 -28.53 7.86
N TYR A 44 0.52 -27.68 6.87
CA TYR A 44 -0.44 -27.93 5.79
C TYR A 44 -0.07 -29.21 5.04
N ARG A 45 -1.05 -30.07 4.78
CA ARG A 45 -0.90 -31.33 4.04
C ARG A 45 -0.96 -31.09 2.53
N PHE A 46 0.00 -31.66 1.80
CA PHE A 46 -0.17 -32.12 0.41
C PHE A 46 0.15 -33.62 0.36
N SER A 47 -0.67 -34.39 -0.35
CA SER A 47 -0.51 -35.84 -0.53
C SER A 47 0.58 -36.15 -1.58
N PRO A 48 1.47 -37.13 -1.37
CA PRO A 48 2.43 -37.54 -2.39
C PRO A 48 1.85 -38.64 -3.30
N ILE A 49 2.06 -38.48 -4.60
CA ILE A 49 1.83 -39.52 -5.62
C ILE A 49 3.01 -40.49 -5.55
N LEU A 50 2.74 -41.74 -5.16
CA LEU A 50 3.70 -42.84 -5.16
C LEU A 50 3.91 -43.35 -6.58
N TYR A 51 5.10 -43.17 -7.15
CA TYR A 51 5.57 -44.02 -8.24
C TYR A 51 6.31 -45.21 -7.63
N ASN A 52 5.71 -46.38 -7.83
CA ASN A 52 6.26 -47.68 -7.47
C ASN A 52 7.37 -48.04 -8.47
N ASN A 53 8.63 -47.99 -8.07
CA ASN A 53 9.74 -48.51 -8.87
C ASN A 53 10.53 -49.54 -8.07
N SER A 54 9.92 -50.71 -7.90
CA SER A 54 10.57 -51.95 -7.48
C SER A 54 11.22 -52.58 -8.71
N ASN A 55 12.51 -52.28 -8.99
CA ASN A 55 13.47 -53.20 -9.66
C ASN A 55 14.85 -52.60 -10.01
N TYR A 56 15.45 -51.75 -9.16
CA TYR A 56 16.89 -51.45 -9.29
C TYR A 56 17.54 -51.48 -7.92
N LYS A 57 18.03 -52.66 -7.53
CA LYS A 57 19.04 -52.80 -6.48
C LYS A 57 20.41 -52.80 -7.16
N ASP A 58 21.26 -51.91 -6.68
CA ASP A 58 22.72 -51.81 -6.88
C ASP A 58 23.25 -51.66 -8.30
N ASP A 59 23.56 -50.41 -8.68
CA ASP A 59 24.63 -50.08 -9.63
C ASP A 59 25.21 -48.69 -9.27
N CYS A 60 25.92 -48.62 -8.14
CA CYS A 60 26.74 -47.45 -7.84
C CYS A 60 28.07 -47.59 -8.60
N ILE A 61 28.31 -46.72 -9.58
CA ILE A 61 29.56 -46.64 -10.32
C ILE A 61 30.66 -46.19 -9.36
N THR A 62 31.52 -47.11 -8.95
CA THR A 62 32.53 -46.87 -7.90
C THR A 62 33.95 -46.78 -8.45
N ASP A 63 34.18 -47.17 -9.70
CA ASP A 63 35.49 -47.09 -10.35
C ASP A 63 35.40 -46.76 -11.86
N VAL A 64 36.49 -46.23 -12.42
CA VAL A 64 36.54 -45.74 -13.81
C VAL A 64 36.28 -46.86 -14.84
N LYS A 65 36.63 -48.11 -14.56
CA LYS A 65 36.33 -49.22 -15.48
C LYS A 65 34.87 -49.60 -15.44
N SER A 66 34.20 -49.51 -14.28
CA SER A 66 32.74 -49.69 -14.19
C SER A 66 32.00 -48.61 -14.98
N LEU A 67 32.52 -47.37 -14.98
CA LEU A 67 31.99 -46.28 -15.78
C LEU A 67 32.16 -46.54 -17.28
N ASP A 68 33.35 -46.93 -17.74
CA ASP A 68 33.58 -47.24 -19.16
C ASP A 68 32.74 -48.42 -19.66
N THR A 69 32.54 -49.41 -18.81
CA THR A 69 31.70 -50.58 -19.15
C THR A 69 30.23 -50.18 -19.24
N PHE A 70 29.76 -49.33 -18.33
CA PHE A 70 28.41 -48.77 -18.37
C PHE A 70 28.19 -47.92 -19.62
N LEU A 71 29.13 -47.03 -19.95
CA LEU A 71 29.05 -46.16 -21.12
C LEU A 71 29.00 -46.97 -22.42
N ARG A 72 29.83 -48.00 -22.57
CA ARG A 72 29.75 -48.89 -23.74
C ARG A 72 28.44 -49.67 -23.82
N ASN A 73 27.92 -50.16 -22.69
CA ASN A 73 26.64 -50.88 -22.67
C ASN A 73 25.47 -49.98 -23.06
N GLU A 74 25.47 -48.73 -22.60
CA GLU A 74 24.42 -47.76 -22.96
C GLU A 74 24.54 -47.33 -24.43
N GLU A 75 25.76 -47.17 -24.96
CA GLU A 75 25.99 -46.90 -26.38
C GLU A 75 25.52 -48.07 -27.27
N GLU A 76 25.80 -49.31 -26.88
CA GLU A 76 25.34 -50.51 -27.60
C GLU A 76 23.81 -50.67 -27.54
N LYS A 77 23.18 -50.33 -26.40
CA LYS A 77 21.71 -50.27 -26.27
C LYS A 77 21.11 -49.20 -27.19
N GLN A 78 21.69 -48.00 -27.23
CA GLN A 78 21.22 -46.95 -28.13
C GLN A 78 21.33 -47.38 -29.59
N HIS A 79 22.43 -48.05 -29.96
CA HIS A 79 22.62 -48.58 -31.30
C HIS A 79 21.61 -49.68 -31.67
N ARG A 80 21.22 -50.54 -30.71
CA ARG A 80 20.14 -51.53 -30.88
C ARG A 80 18.75 -50.89 -31.06
N VAL A 81 18.47 -49.80 -30.36
CA VAL A 81 17.19 -49.06 -30.48
C VAL A 81 17.11 -48.32 -31.82
N GLN A 82 18.24 -47.88 -32.38
CA GLN A 82 18.29 -47.20 -33.69
C GLN A 82 17.96 -48.14 -34.88
N LEU A 83 18.28 -49.44 -34.76
CA LEU A 83 18.02 -50.47 -35.78
C LEU A 83 16.67 -51.18 -35.62
N GLY A 84 16.00 -51.03 -34.47
CA GLY A 84 14.69 -51.60 -34.17
C GLY A 84 13.53 -50.70 -34.63
N SER A 85 13.43 -50.42 -35.92
CA SER A 85 12.29 -49.70 -36.50
C SER A 85 11.75 -50.44 -37.71
N SER A 86 10.90 -51.42 -37.48
CA SER A 86 9.84 -51.81 -38.42
C SER A 86 8.69 -52.41 -37.62
N ASP A 87 7.52 -51.80 -37.78
CA ASP A 87 6.19 -52.28 -37.41
C ASP A 87 5.81 -52.38 -35.93
N SER A 88 5.26 -51.28 -35.39
CA SER A 88 3.97 -51.35 -34.67
C SER A 88 3.45 -49.94 -34.37
N SER A 89 2.37 -49.55 -35.05
CA SER A 89 1.57 -48.38 -34.71
C SER A 89 0.62 -48.71 -33.55
N SER A 90 0.67 -47.94 -32.46
CA SER A 90 -0.45 -47.79 -31.52
C SER A 90 -0.38 -46.42 -30.83
N PRO A 91 -1.51 -45.69 -30.70
CA PRO A 91 -1.51 -44.35 -30.16
C PRO A 91 -1.81 -44.40 -28.65
N SER A 92 -0.79 -44.20 -27.81
CA SER A 92 -1.02 -43.78 -26.44
C SER A 92 -0.21 -42.51 -26.16
N SER A 93 -0.93 -41.44 -25.90
CA SER A 93 -0.40 -40.13 -25.55
C SER A 93 0.21 -40.18 -24.15
N SER A 94 1.53 -40.23 -24.07
CA SER A 94 2.28 -39.86 -22.86
C SER A 94 3.58 -39.18 -23.30
N PRO A 95 3.85 -37.92 -22.88
CA PRO A 95 5.02 -37.19 -23.35
C PRO A 95 6.24 -37.63 -22.55
N THR A 96 6.98 -38.63 -23.05
CA THR A 96 8.31 -38.93 -22.53
C THR A 96 9.27 -37.82 -23.00
N PHE A 97 9.73 -37.00 -22.06
CA PHE A 97 10.58 -35.82 -22.30
C PHE A 97 11.94 -36.10 -22.96
N TRP A 98 12.35 -37.37 -23.09
CA TRP A 98 13.66 -37.77 -23.58
C TRP A 98 13.58 -38.55 -24.89
N ASN A 99 12.81 -38.03 -25.85
CA ASN A 99 12.83 -38.53 -27.21
C ASN A 99 14.02 -37.88 -27.96
N TYR A 100 15.16 -38.59 -28.02
CA TYR A 100 16.40 -38.14 -28.68
C TYR A 100 16.31 -38.08 -30.21
N SER A 101 15.14 -38.37 -30.78
CA SER A 101 14.86 -38.40 -32.21
C SER A 101 14.53 -37.03 -32.82
N ARG A 102 14.73 -35.91 -32.10
CA ARG A 102 14.44 -34.55 -32.58
C ARG A 102 15.70 -33.70 -32.78
N SER A 103 15.69 -32.88 -33.83
CA SER A 103 16.79 -31.97 -34.20
C SER A 103 17.06 -30.92 -33.12
N MET A 104 18.33 -30.56 -32.89
CA MET A 104 18.75 -29.51 -31.93
C MET A 104 18.03 -28.15 -32.12
N ALA A 105 17.55 -27.86 -33.33
CA ALA A 105 16.78 -26.64 -33.61
C ALA A 105 15.43 -26.59 -32.86
N ASP A 106 14.81 -27.74 -32.59
CA ASP A 106 13.55 -27.81 -31.84
C ASP A 106 13.76 -27.60 -30.33
N HIS A 107 14.95 -27.93 -29.82
CA HIS A 107 15.33 -27.65 -28.44
C HIS A 107 15.60 -26.17 -28.17
N ALA A 108 16.00 -25.38 -29.18
CA ALA A 108 16.25 -23.95 -29.01
C ALA A 108 15.00 -23.15 -28.58
N GLN A 109 13.82 -23.55 -29.07
CA GLN A 109 12.54 -22.97 -28.64
C GLN A 109 12.21 -23.36 -27.18
N ILE A 110 12.60 -24.57 -26.78
CA ILE A 110 12.44 -25.13 -25.42
C ILE A 110 13.49 -24.57 -24.44
N LEU A 111 14.63 -24.05 -24.89
CA LEU A 111 15.63 -23.44 -24.02
C LEU A 111 15.37 -21.95 -23.79
N ARG A 112 14.68 -21.28 -24.74
CA ARG A 112 14.24 -19.88 -24.58
C ARG A 112 13.32 -19.68 -23.36
N LYS A 113 12.55 -20.71 -22.95
CA LYS A 113 11.75 -20.70 -21.72
C LYS A 113 12.55 -20.85 -20.42
N PHE A 114 13.84 -21.17 -20.49
CA PHE A 114 14.77 -21.21 -19.35
C PHE A 114 15.83 -20.12 -19.42
N GLN A 115 15.68 -19.16 -20.33
CA GLN A 115 16.50 -17.96 -20.37
C GLN A 115 16.25 -17.14 -19.10
N TYR A 116 17.32 -16.84 -18.37
CA TYR A 116 17.25 -16.01 -17.17
C TYR A 116 16.60 -14.66 -17.50
N GLN A 117 15.37 -14.46 -17.05
CA GLN A 117 14.69 -13.16 -17.07
C GLN A 117 14.97 -12.45 -15.76
N LEU A 118 15.37 -11.17 -15.83
CA LEU A 118 15.38 -10.33 -14.64
C LEU A 118 13.98 -10.37 -14.00
N ALA A 119 13.92 -10.60 -12.69
CA ALA A 119 12.66 -10.66 -11.96
C ALA A 119 11.85 -9.38 -12.22
N CYS A 120 10.67 -9.53 -12.83
CA CYS A 120 9.70 -8.45 -12.90
C CYS A 120 9.44 -7.97 -11.46
N ARG A 121 9.52 -6.65 -11.26
CA ARG A 121 9.08 -6.01 -10.01
C ARG A 121 7.74 -6.61 -9.62
N SER A 122 7.61 -7.00 -8.36
CA SER A 122 6.38 -7.50 -7.72
C SER A 122 5.13 -6.88 -8.36
N GLN A 123 4.56 -7.60 -9.32
CA GLN A 123 3.19 -7.43 -9.75
C GLN A 123 2.37 -8.20 -8.73
N ALA A 124 2.21 -7.65 -7.52
CA ALA A 124 1.08 -8.06 -6.71
C ALA A 124 -0.16 -7.66 -7.54
N PRO A 125 -0.93 -8.61 -8.10
CA PRO A 125 -2.11 -8.25 -8.85
C PRO A 125 -3.07 -7.63 -7.85
N SER A 126 -3.45 -6.36 -8.04
CA SER A 126 -4.75 -5.95 -7.51
C SER A 126 -5.77 -6.88 -8.17
N ALA A 127 -6.67 -7.47 -7.39
CA ALA A 127 -7.59 -8.54 -7.81
C ALA A 127 -8.56 -8.16 -8.96
N HIS A 128 -8.39 -7.00 -9.60
CA HIS A 128 -9.21 -6.51 -10.70
C HIS A 128 -8.34 -5.99 -11.84
N LYS A 129 -8.71 -6.43 -13.05
CA LYS A 129 -7.99 -6.29 -14.31
C LYS A 129 -8.24 -4.90 -14.92
N ASP A 130 -7.72 -3.86 -14.28
CA ASP A 130 -7.67 -2.51 -14.86
C ASP A 130 -6.35 -2.37 -15.64
N GLU A 131 -6.34 -2.89 -16.86
CA GLU A 131 -5.26 -2.66 -17.83
C GLU A 131 -5.20 -1.17 -18.16
N ALA A 132 -4.17 -0.48 -17.66
CA ALA A 132 -3.84 0.85 -18.14
C ALA A 132 -3.32 0.71 -19.58
N ASP A 133 -4.13 1.11 -20.55
CA ASP A 133 -3.79 1.10 -21.98
C ASP A 133 -2.46 1.84 -22.23
N LEU A 134 -1.60 1.34 -23.13
CA LEU A 134 -0.33 1.99 -23.50
C LEU A 134 -0.56 3.44 -23.96
N SER A 135 -1.70 3.70 -24.60
CA SER A 135 -2.18 5.04 -24.97
C SER A 135 -2.31 5.98 -23.75
N SER A 136 -2.82 5.47 -22.63
CA SER A 136 -2.95 6.26 -21.40
C SER A 136 -1.58 6.62 -20.79
N LYS A 137 -0.58 5.75 -20.93
CA LYS A 137 0.77 6.04 -20.43
C LYS A 137 1.40 7.18 -21.24
N GLN A 138 1.34 7.10 -22.56
CA GLN A 138 1.86 8.14 -23.45
C GLN A 138 1.14 9.49 -23.24
N ALA A 139 -0.19 9.48 -23.14
CA ALA A 139 -0.96 10.69 -22.86
C ALA A 139 -0.58 11.33 -21.50
N ALA A 140 -0.32 10.52 -20.47
CA ALA A 140 0.16 11.03 -19.19
C ALA A 140 1.56 11.66 -19.32
N GLU A 141 2.48 11.05 -20.08
CA GLU A 141 3.82 11.58 -20.33
C GLU A 141 3.78 12.94 -21.05
N GLU A 142 2.87 13.11 -22.02
CA GLU A 142 2.68 14.39 -22.72
C GLU A 142 2.21 15.50 -21.76
N VAL A 143 1.30 15.19 -20.83
CA VAL A 143 0.85 16.16 -19.81
C VAL A 143 2.01 16.51 -18.88
N TRP A 144 2.77 15.54 -18.41
CA TRP A 144 3.93 15.79 -17.55
C TRP A 144 5.04 16.57 -18.25
N ALA A 145 5.28 16.34 -19.54
CA ALA A 145 6.27 17.07 -20.33
C ALA A 145 5.95 18.57 -20.44
N ARG A 146 4.69 18.98 -20.24
CA ARG A 146 4.29 20.39 -20.14
C ARG A 146 4.62 21.03 -18.78
N VAL A 147 4.87 20.21 -17.75
CA VAL A 147 5.17 20.67 -16.38
C VAL A 147 6.67 20.63 -16.11
N THR A 148 7.36 19.58 -16.57
CA THR A 148 8.80 19.39 -16.38
C THR A 148 9.56 19.39 -17.71
N MET A 149 10.72 20.04 -17.72
CA MET A 149 11.64 20.04 -18.86
C MET A 149 12.54 18.79 -18.91
N ASN A 150 12.53 17.95 -17.86
CA ASN A 150 13.36 16.75 -17.79
C ASN A 150 12.52 15.47 -17.98
N ARG A 151 12.56 14.89 -19.19
CA ARG A 151 11.84 13.65 -19.50
C ARG A 151 12.33 12.42 -18.74
N GLN A 152 13.60 12.37 -18.30
CA GLN A 152 14.13 11.25 -17.52
C GLN A 152 13.47 11.11 -16.15
N LEU A 153 12.83 12.18 -15.67
CA LEU A 153 12.09 12.18 -14.42
C LEU A 153 10.86 11.25 -14.47
N LEU A 154 10.32 10.99 -15.68
CA LEU A 154 9.21 10.08 -15.92
C LEU A 154 9.58 8.61 -15.67
N ASP A 155 10.84 8.23 -15.85
CA ASP A 155 11.35 6.88 -15.57
C ASP A 155 11.19 6.51 -14.08
N HIS A 156 11.06 7.51 -13.21
CA HIS A 156 10.86 7.33 -11.78
C HIS A 156 9.40 7.41 -11.34
N MET A 157 8.44 7.66 -12.25
CA MET A 157 7.03 7.91 -11.91
C MET A 157 6.41 6.76 -11.12
N ASP A 158 6.60 5.51 -11.55
CA ASP A 158 6.07 4.34 -10.84
C ASP A 158 6.65 4.23 -9.42
N SER A 159 7.94 4.58 -9.26
CA SER A 159 8.57 4.61 -7.93
C SER A 159 8.05 5.76 -7.08
N TRP A 160 7.76 6.92 -7.67
CA TRP A 160 7.23 8.07 -6.95
C TRP A 160 5.79 7.80 -6.50
N THR A 161 4.97 7.22 -7.37
CA THR A 161 3.62 6.77 -7.04
C THR A 161 3.64 5.75 -5.92
N ALA A 162 4.52 4.73 -5.97
CA ALA A 162 4.65 3.77 -4.87
C ALA A 162 5.10 4.43 -3.54
N LYS A 163 6.10 5.31 -3.59
CA LYS A 163 6.57 6.04 -2.39
C LYS A 163 5.49 6.96 -1.83
N PHE A 164 4.73 7.63 -2.68
CA PHE A 164 3.65 8.50 -2.26
C PHE A 164 2.49 7.73 -1.65
N ARG A 165 2.15 6.56 -2.21
CA ARG A 165 1.16 5.65 -1.62
C ARG A 165 1.61 5.17 -0.23
N ASN A 166 2.87 4.78 -0.08
CA ASN A 166 3.42 4.43 1.24
C ASN A 166 3.37 5.63 2.19
N TRP A 167 3.75 6.82 1.73
CA TRP A 167 3.71 8.02 2.55
C TRP A 167 2.29 8.32 3.05
N ILE A 168 1.26 8.27 2.19
CA ILE A 168 -0.14 8.45 2.61
C ILE A 168 -0.54 7.38 3.65
N ASN A 169 -0.16 6.13 3.40
CA ASN A 169 -0.49 5.02 4.29
C ASN A 169 0.17 5.18 5.67
N ASP A 170 1.50 5.31 5.70
CA ASP A 170 2.30 5.35 6.93
C ASP A 170 2.12 6.66 7.70
N THR A 171 1.93 7.79 7.01
CA THR A 171 1.87 9.12 7.64
C THR A 171 0.45 9.53 8.02
N ILE A 172 -0.56 9.05 7.30
CA ILE A 172 -1.94 9.51 7.48
C ILE A 172 -2.85 8.35 7.87
N LEU A 173 -2.98 7.31 7.05
CA LEU A 173 -4.01 6.27 7.27
C LEU A 173 -3.74 5.43 8.53
N VAL A 174 -2.50 4.96 8.74
CA VAL A 174 -2.16 4.14 9.91
C VAL A 174 -2.36 4.94 11.21
N PRO A 175 -1.78 6.15 11.37
CA PRO A 175 -2.04 6.96 12.57
C PRO A 175 -3.52 7.32 12.75
N LEU A 176 -4.26 7.54 11.66
CA LEU A 176 -5.68 7.85 11.71
C LEU A 176 -6.48 6.66 12.28
N VAL A 177 -6.21 5.43 11.84
CA VAL A 177 -6.87 4.22 12.37
C VAL A 177 -6.54 4.02 13.85
N GLU A 178 -5.28 4.20 14.24
CA GLU A 178 -4.87 4.13 15.65
C GLU A 178 -5.61 5.17 16.51
N GLU A 179 -5.77 6.40 16.01
CA GLU A 179 -6.50 7.46 16.70
C GLU A 179 -8.00 7.14 16.81
N MET A 180 -8.62 6.56 15.77
CA MET A 180 -10.03 6.10 15.82
C MET A 180 -10.25 5.07 16.93
N GLU A 181 -9.31 4.13 17.11
CA GLU A 181 -9.37 3.09 18.14
C GLU A 181 -9.10 3.65 19.55
N SER A 182 -8.13 4.57 19.66
CA SER A 182 -7.82 5.30 20.89
C SER A 182 -9.03 6.09 21.39
N VAL A 183 -9.64 6.91 20.52
CA VAL A 183 -10.81 7.73 20.85
C VAL A 183 -12.01 6.85 21.21
N SER A 184 -12.26 5.78 20.45
CA SER A 184 -13.33 4.81 20.76
C SER A 184 -13.16 4.16 22.14
N THR A 185 -11.92 3.83 22.52
CA THR A 185 -11.60 3.27 23.82
C THR A 185 -11.83 4.30 24.94
N GLN A 186 -11.43 5.55 24.75
CA GLN A 186 -11.64 6.62 25.72
C GLN A 186 -13.13 6.92 25.93
N LEU A 187 -13.91 7.01 24.86
CA LEU A 187 -15.36 7.22 24.92
C LEU A 187 -16.07 6.10 25.70
N ARG A 188 -15.67 4.84 25.50
CA ARG A 188 -16.20 3.71 26.26
C ARG A 188 -15.87 3.80 27.75
N ARG A 189 -14.63 4.14 28.09
CA ARG A 189 -14.18 4.29 29.49
C ARG A 189 -14.90 5.42 30.23
N MET A 190 -15.30 6.47 29.52
CA MET A 190 -16.10 7.57 30.07
C MET A 190 -17.60 7.28 30.15
N GLY A 191 -18.04 6.07 29.81
CA GLY A 191 -19.46 5.71 29.86
C GLY A 191 -20.30 6.25 28.71
N CYS A 192 -19.69 6.54 27.55
CA CYS A 192 -20.39 6.92 26.31
C CYS A 192 -20.18 5.87 25.19
N PRO A 193 -20.60 4.61 25.37
CA PRO A 193 -20.47 3.57 24.35
C PRO A 193 -21.34 3.84 23.11
N GLU A 194 -22.33 4.73 23.16
CA GLU A 194 -23.14 5.13 22.02
C GLU A 194 -22.41 6.06 21.03
N LEU A 195 -21.24 6.57 21.42
CA LEU A 195 -20.42 7.47 20.62
C LEU A 195 -19.24 6.77 19.91
N GLN A 196 -19.27 5.44 19.74
CA GLN A 196 -18.17 4.70 19.09
C GLN A 196 -17.91 5.21 17.67
N ILE A 197 -16.63 5.31 17.30
CA ILE A 197 -16.22 5.71 15.96
C ILE A 197 -16.64 4.62 14.97
N GLY A 198 -17.36 5.02 13.92
CA GLY A 198 -17.94 4.11 12.92
C GLY A 198 -19.41 3.81 13.19
N GLU A 199 -19.86 3.73 14.45
CA GLU A 199 -21.26 3.44 14.78
C GLU A 199 -22.08 4.72 14.97
N ALA A 200 -21.50 5.72 15.65
CA ALA A 200 -22.15 6.98 15.91
C ALA A 200 -22.26 7.83 14.64
N SER A 201 -23.33 8.61 14.52
CA SER A 201 -23.48 9.56 13.41
C SER A 201 -22.40 10.65 13.47
N ILE A 202 -22.00 11.19 12.31
CA ILE A 202 -21.05 12.31 12.22
C ILE A 202 -21.51 13.53 13.03
N SER A 203 -22.82 13.80 13.06
CA SER A 203 -23.41 14.89 13.85
C SER A 203 -23.23 14.67 15.35
N SER A 204 -23.43 13.44 15.83
CA SER A 204 -23.20 13.07 17.23
C SER A 204 -21.72 13.21 17.61
N LEU A 205 -20.81 12.81 16.71
CA LEU A 205 -19.37 12.95 16.93
C LEU A 205 -18.93 14.42 16.96
N LYS A 206 -19.47 15.27 16.08
CA LYS A 206 -19.26 16.74 16.11
C LYS A 206 -19.68 17.34 17.45
N GLN A 207 -20.86 16.97 17.96
CA GLN A 207 -21.33 17.43 19.27
C GLN A 207 -20.45 16.92 20.41
N ALA A 208 -20.06 15.64 20.36
CA ALA A 208 -19.15 15.07 21.34
C ALA A 208 -17.78 15.75 21.35
N ALA A 209 -17.25 16.12 20.18
CA ALA A 209 -15.98 16.84 20.06
C ALA A 209 -16.01 18.20 20.78
N LEU A 210 -17.14 18.92 20.70
CA LEU A 210 -17.34 20.19 21.39
C LEU A 210 -17.46 19.99 22.91
N VAL A 211 -18.34 19.08 23.34
CA VAL A 211 -18.65 18.88 24.78
C VAL A 211 -17.50 18.21 25.54
N LYS A 212 -16.76 17.32 24.87
CA LYS A 212 -15.69 16.51 25.47
C LYS A 212 -14.29 17.01 25.14
N ALA A 213 -14.15 18.20 24.54
CA ALA A 213 -12.86 18.78 24.15
C ALA A 213 -11.79 18.78 25.27
N PRO A 214 -12.12 19.08 26.55
CA PRO A 214 -11.12 19.07 27.62
C PRO A 214 -10.62 17.67 28.00
N LEU A 215 -11.39 16.62 27.68
CA LEU A 215 -11.11 15.23 28.05
C LEU A 215 -10.51 14.44 26.90
N ILE A 216 -11.00 14.66 25.68
CA ILE A 216 -10.52 14.03 24.44
C ILE A 216 -10.28 15.13 23.39
N PRO A 217 -9.19 15.91 23.52
CA PRO A 217 -8.91 16.98 22.57
C PRO A 217 -8.69 16.47 21.16
N THR A 218 -8.15 15.26 21.01
CA THR A 218 -7.88 14.63 19.71
C THR A 218 -9.14 14.28 18.92
N LEU A 219 -10.31 14.17 19.57
CA LEU A 219 -11.59 13.96 18.89
C LEU A 219 -11.91 15.14 17.95
N ASN A 220 -11.57 16.38 18.31
CA ASN A 220 -11.75 17.54 17.42
C ASN A 220 -10.88 17.45 16.17
N ALA A 221 -9.68 16.87 16.27
CA ALA A 221 -8.79 16.64 15.13
C ALA A 221 -9.24 15.45 14.27
N LEU A 222 -9.90 14.45 14.87
CA LEU A 222 -10.38 13.25 14.19
C LEU A 222 -11.64 13.50 13.35
N VAL A 223 -12.61 14.26 13.90
CA VAL A 223 -13.92 14.48 13.26
C VAL A 223 -13.85 14.97 11.82
N PRO A 224 -12.96 15.92 11.44
CA PRO A 224 -12.82 16.34 10.04
C PRO A 224 -12.53 15.19 9.05
N TYR A 225 -11.74 14.18 9.45
CA TYR A 225 -11.46 13.02 8.61
C TYR A 225 -12.69 12.14 8.37
N LEU A 226 -13.65 12.17 9.31
CA LEU A 226 -14.88 11.38 9.26
C LEU A 226 -16.03 12.09 8.54
N ASP A 227 -15.88 13.40 8.27
CA ASP A 227 -16.92 14.26 7.68
C ASP A 227 -16.97 14.17 6.13
N LEU A 228 -17.03 12.94 5.61
CA LEU A 228 -17.14 12.67 4.17
C LEU A 228 -18.50 12.08 3.79
N THR A 229 -19.02 11.14 4.59
CA THR A 229 -20.27 10.43 4.31
C THR A 229 -21.04 10.17 5.61
N PRO A 230 -22.39 10.19 5.59
CA PRO A 230 -23.19 9.79 6.74
C PRO A 230 -23.01 8.29 7.08
N ASN A 231 -22.57 7.45 6.13
CA ASN A 231 -22.34 6.03 6.39
C ASN A 231 -20.96 5.82 7.06
N GLN A 232 -20.93 6.09 8.36
CA GLN A 232 -19.72 6.06 9.17
C GLN A 232 -19.10 4.66 9.27
N GLU A 233 -19.93 3.63 9.35
CA GLU A 233 -19.46 2.25 9.45
C GLU A 233 -18.64 1.87 8.20
N TYR A 234 -19.18 2.16 7.01
CA TYR A 234 -18.47 1.93 5.76
C TYR A 234 -17.17 2.73 5.68
N LEU A 235 -17.21 4.03 6.03
CA LEU A 235 -16.04 4.89 5.94
C LEU A 235 -14.90 4.38 6.82
N VAL A 236 -15.18 4.05 8.08
CA VAL A 236 -14.19 3.59 9.06
C VAL A 236 -13.65 2.22 8.67
N GLU A 237 -14.51 1.28 8.26
CA GLU A 237 -14.07 -0.02 7.75
C GLU A 237 -13.17 0.15 6.52
N ARG A 238 -13.55 1.03 5.59
CA ARG A 238 -12.77 1.23 4.36
C ARG A 238 -11.42 1.90 4.61
N ILE A 239 -11.35 2.89 5.50
CA ILE A 239 -10.07 3.49 5.92
C ILE A 239 -9.16 2.41 6.55
N ARG A 240 -9.72 1.54 7.40
CA ARG A 240 -8.98 0.43 7.99
C ARG A 240 -8.46 -0.53 6.92
N GLU A 241 -9.26 -0.93 5.95
CA GLU A 241 -8.83 -1.81 4.85
C GLU A 241 -7.76 -1.16 3.94
N LEU A 242 -7.84 0.15 3.71
CA LEU A 242 -6.84 0.89 2.92
C LEU A 242 -5.52 1.07 3.68
N SER A 243 -5.57 1.13 5.02
CA SER A 243 -4.37 1.19 5.87
C SER A 243 -3.58 -0.12 5.89
N GLN A 244 -4.22 -1.26 5.58
CA GLN A 244 -3.59 -2.58 5.66
C GLN A 244 -2.64 -2.90 4.49
N GLY A 245 -1.62 -3.71 4.78
CA GLY A 245 -0.78 -4.37 3.77
C GLY A 245 0.28 -3.50 3.09
N GLY A 246 0.41 -2.22 3.47
CA GLY A 246 1.35 -1.27 2.87
C GLY A 246 0.98 -0.91 1.42
N CYS A 247 1.31 0.31 0.99
CA CYS A 247 1.05 0.79 -0.37
C CYS A 247 -0.42 0.70 -0.84
N MET A 248 -1.41 0.53 0.05
CA MET A 248 -2.85 0.46 -0.29
C MET A 248 -3.18 -0.57 -1.39
N SER A 249 -2.77 -1.83 -1.23
CA SER A 249 -2.98 -2.89 -2.24
C SER A 249 -4.45 -3.12 -2.60
N SER A 250 -5.35 -2.91 -1.63
CA SER A 250 -6.81 -3.04 -1.76
C SER A 250 -7.50 -1.87 -2.47
N PHE A 251 -6.75 -0.82 -2.83
CA PHE A 251 -7.29 0.39 -3.46
C PHE A 251 -8.00 0.10 -4.79
N ARG A 252 -9.16 0.73 -5.00
CA ARG A 252 -10.04 0.71 -6.17
C ARG A 252 -10.46 2.15 -6.48
N TRP A 253 -9.92 2.71 -7.56
CA TRP A 253 -10.00 4.16 -7.80
C TRP A 253 -11.41 4.68 -8.12
N ASN A 254 -12.20 3.92 -8.87
CA ASN A 254 -13.56 4.26 -9.32
C ASN A 254 -14.65 3.54 -8.54
N GLY A 255 -14.30 2.89 -7.43
CA GLY A 255 -15.22 2.15 -6.59
C GLY A 255 -14.72 2.13 -5.15
N GLY A 256 -15.21 1.19 -4.36
CA GLY A 256 -14.80 1.05 -2.98
C GLY A 256 -15.04 -0.36 -2.45
N GLY A 257 -15.12 -0.51 -1.12
CA GLY A 257 -15.38 -1.74 -0.37
C GLY A 257 -16.70 -2.42 -0.73
N ASP A 258 -16.71 -3.76 -0.89
CA ASP A 258 -17.96 -4.49 -0.61
C ASP A 258 -18.25 -4.34 0.89
N PHE A 259 -19.50 -4.12 1.28
CA PHE A 259 -19.83 -3.77 2.66
C PHE A 259 -21.09 -4.50 3.13
N LYS A 260 -21.01 -5.16 4.29
CA LYS A 260 -22.11 -5.95 4.89
C LYS A 260 -22.79 -6.92 3.90
N GLY A 261 -21.99 -7.56 3.05
CA GLY A 261 -22.46 -8.51 2.03
C GLY A 261 -23.10 -7.86 0.79
N ARG A 262 -23.17 -6.53 0.72
CA ARG A 262 -23.60 -5.77 -0.46
C ARG A 262 -22.38 -5.41 -1.31
N LYS A 263 -22.51 -5.58 -2.64
CA LYS A 263 -21.51 -5.07 -3.59
C LYS A 263 -21.44 -3.54 -3.52
N TRP A 264 -20.23 -3.00 -3.68
CA TRP A 264 -20.07 -1.55 -3.76
C TRP A 264 -20.96 -0.96 -4.86
N ASP A 265 -21.56 0.19 -4.57
CA ASP A 265 -22.32 1.01 -5.51
C ASP A 265 -22.12 2.50 -5.16
N THR A 266 -22.64 3.37 -6.03
CA THR A 266 -22.39 4.80 -6.10
C THR A 266 -22.96 5.62 -4.93
N ASP A 267 -23.75 5.00 -4.04
CA ASP A 267 -24.19 5.60 -2.77
C ASP A 267 -23.08 5.64 -1.71
N LEU A 268 -21.99 4.92 -1.93
CA LEU A 268 -20.81 4.90 -1.07
C LEU A 268 -19.64 5.62 -1.73
N PRO A 269 -18.78 6.32 -0.95
CA PRO A 269 -17.62 6.98 -1.52
C PRO A 269 -16.65 5.97 -2.14
N THR A 270 -16.01 6.41 -3.23
CA THR A 270 -14.90 5.69 -3.86
C THR A 270 -13.63 5.84 -3.03
N ASP A 271 -12.66 4.95 -3.21
CA ASP A 271 -11.38 5.10 -2.51
C ASP A 271 -10.64 6.38 -2.92
N SER A 272 -10.73 6.81 -4.18
CA SER A 272 -10.11 8.08 -4.59
C SER A 272 -10.73 9.26 -3.84
N SER A 273 -12.05 9.26 -3.62
CA SER A 273 -12.71 10.29 -2.83
C SER A 273 -12.32 10.23 -1.34
N ILE A 274 -12.18 9.03 -0.77
CA ILE A 274 -11.72 8.86 0.63
C ILE A 274 -10.29 9.37 0.76
N LEU A 275 -9.37 8.95 -0.12
CA LEU A 275 -7.97 9.36 -0.05
C LEU A 275 -7.78 10.85 -0.32
N MET A 276 -8.51 11.44 -1.28
CA MET A 276 -8.47 12.87 -1.52
C MET A 276 -8.96 13.65 -0.29
N HIS A 277 -10.07 13.24 0.31
CA HIS A 277 -10.60 13.85 1.55
C HIS A 277 -9.59 13.78 2.70
N VAL A 278 -9.01 12.60 2.93
CA VAL A 278 -8.01 12.37 3.98
C VAL A 278 -6.74 13.19 3.73
N PHE A 279 -6.28 13.29 2.47
CA PHE A 279 -5.13 14.11 2.09
C PHE A 279 -5.38 15.59 2.33
N CYS A 280 -6.51 16.12 1.85
CA CYS A 280 -6.90 17.52 2.06
C CYS A 280 -7.01 17.85 3.56
N THR A 281 -7.69 16.99 4.32
CA THR A 281 -7.85 17.15 5.78
C THR A 281 -6.49 17.14 6.50
N TYR A 282 -5.57 16.28 6.07
CA TYR A 282 -4.21 16.28 6.60
C TYR A 282 -3.50 17.60 6.32
N LEU A 283 -3.53 18.10 5.09
CA LEU A 283 -2.87 19.37 4.78
C LEU A 283 -3.50 20.57 5.50
N ASP A 284 -4.83 20.60 5.65
CA ASP A 284 -5.54 21.60 6.46
C ASP A 284 -4.98 21.65 7.89
N SER A 285 -4.72 20.49 8.49
CA SER A 285 -4.15 20.39 9.85
C SER A 285 -2.67 20.80 9.96
N ARG A 286 -1.95 20.87 8.84
CA ARG A 286 -0.51 21.22 8.80
C ARG A 286 -0.24 22.66 8.39
N LEU A 287 -1.22 23.34 7.81
CA LEU A 287 -1.09 24.75 7.47
C LEU A 287 -1.45 25.64 8.67
N PRO A 288 -0.82 26.82 8.80
CA PRO A 288 -1.20 27.79 9.81
C PRO A 288 -2.67 28.22 9.67
N PRO A 289 -3.35 28.56 10.78
CA PRO A 289 -4.68 29.16 10.72
C PRO A 289 -4.67 30.44 9.88
N HIS A 290 -5.63 30.56 8.98
CA HIS A 290 -5.73 31.71 8.08
C HIS A 290 -7.02 32.49 8.35
N PRO A 291 -6.99 33.83 8.55
CA PRO A 291 -8.19 34.60 8.92
C PRO A 291 -9.36 34.51 7.93
N LYS A 292 -9.08 34.27 6.63
CA LYS A 292 -10.13 34.05 5.62
C LYS A 292 -10.82 32.68 5.72
N TYR A 293 -10.23 31.73 6.43
CA TYR A 293 -10.69 30.34 6.55
C TYR A 293 -10.80 29.96 8.05
N PRO A 294 -11.77 30.54 8.78
CA PRO A 294 -11.91 30.35 10.22
C PRO A 294 -12.35 28.91 10.60
N ASP A 295 -12.82 28.13 9.63
CA ASP A 295 -13.15 26.71 9.78
C ASP A 295 -11.90 25.80 9.78
N GLY A 296 -10.70 26.37 9.60
CA GLY A 296 -9.43 25.64 9.57
C GLY A 296 -9.16 24.92 8.26
N LYS A 297 -10.02 25.07 7.24
CA LYS A 297 -9.87 24.40 5.94
C LYS A 297 -8.96 25.17 4.98
N THR A 298 -7.82 25.64 5.48
CA THR A 298 -6.91 26.54 4.77
C THR A 298 -6.45 25.98 3.42
N PHE A 299 -6.03 24.71 3.37
CA PHE A 299 -5.61 24.06 2.13
C PHE A 299 -6.80 23.83 1.21
N THR A 300 -7.85 23.19 1.73
CA THR A 300 -9.01 22.77 0.93
C THR A 300 -9.70 23.97 0.28
N SER A 301 -9.90 25.07 1.02
CA SER A 301 -10.54 26.27 0.49
C SER A 301 -9.70 27.00 -0.57
N GLN A 302 -8.38 26.84 -0.58
CA GLN A 302 -7.50 27.50 -1.55
C GLN A 302 -7.21 26.63 -2.77
N HIS A 303 -6.94 25.34 -2.54
CA HIS A 303 -6.31 24.47 -3.52
C HIS A 303 -7.17 23.29 -3.94
N PHE A 304 -8.40 23.14 -3.43
CA PHE A 304 -9.31 22.09 -3.87
C PHE A 304 -10.68 22.66 -4.30
N ILE A 305 -11.11 22.27 -5.49
CA ILE A 305 -12.40 22.65 -6.06
C ILE A 305 -13.08 21.39 -6.58
N GLN A 306 -14.36 21.25 -6.32
CA GLN A 306 -15.15 20.11 -6.75
C GLN A 306 -16.37 20.57 -7.55
N THR A 307 -16.69 19.86 -8.63
CA THR A 307 -17.93 20.10 -9.40
C THR A 307 -19.18 20.02 -8.49
N PRO A 308 -20.18 20.91 -8.65
CA PRO A 308 -20.44 21.82 -9.77
C PRO A 308 -19.69 23.16 -9.72
N ASP A 309 -18.93 23.43 -8.67
CA ASP A 309 -18.18 24.69 -8.55
C ASP A 309 -17.13 24.79 -9.66
N LYS A 310 -16.96 26.00 -10.20
CA LYS A 310 -16.01 26.25 -11.28
C LYS A 310 -14.75 26.96 -10.75
N PRO A 311 -13.56 26.60 -11.26
CA PRO A 311 -12.32 27.28 -10.93
C PRO A 311 -12.34 28.78 -11.24
N GLY A 312 -12.92 29.17 -12.40
CA GLY A 312 -12.94 30.57 -12.85
C GLY A 312 -13.90 31.52 -12.13
N THR A 313 -14.73 31.02 -11.21
CA THR A 313 -15.62 31.87 -10.38
C THR A 313 -14.92 32.42 -9.13
N ARG A 314 -13.73 31.92 -8.79
CA ARG A 314 -12.88 32.45 -7.72
C ARG A 314 -11.86 33.41 -8.37
N THR A 315 -12.15 34.71 -8.34
CA THR A 315 -11.27 35.83 -8.74
C THR A 315 -10.63 35.77 -10.13
N SER A 316 -11.21 36.50 -11.10
CA SER A 316 -10.75 36.63 -12.49
C SER A 316 -9.33 37.21 -12.71
N ASN A 317 -8.58 37.52 -11.65
CA ASN A 317 -7.31 38.26 -11.72
C ASN A 317 -6.14 37.58 -10.96
N GLU A 318 -6.32 36.39 -10.37
CA GLU A 318 -5.25 35.70 -9.63
C GLU A 318 -4.82 34.42 -10.35
N ASN A 319 -3.51 34.14 -10.34
CA ASN A 319 -2.95 32.89 -10.84
C ASN A 319 -3.51 31.71 -10.03
N VAL A 320 -4.61 31.11 -10.50
CA VAL A 320 -5.26 30.00 -9.82
C VAL A 320 -4.33 28.79 -9.81
N PHE A 321 -4.02 28.30 -8.62
CA PHE A 321 -3.28 27.05 -8.39
C PHE A 321 -4.09 26.10 -7.52
N CYS A 322 -4.79 25.15 -8.15
CA CYS A 322 -5.67 24.23 -7.43
C CYS A 322 -5.86 22.89 -8.16
N ILE A 323 -6.26 21.88 -7.41
CA ILE A 323 -6.76 20.60 -7.91
C ILE A 323 -8.27 20.74 -8.11
N TYR A 324 -8.74 20.40 -9.31
CA TYR A 324 -10.13 20.41 -9.67
C TYR A 324 -10.66 18.99 -9.87
N GLN A 325 -11.66 18.60 -9.09
CA GLN A 325 -12.41 17.37 -9.32
C GLN A 325 -13.53 17.63 -10.34
N SER A 326 -13.25 17.33 -11.62
CA SER A 326 -14.18 17.58 -12.73
C SER A 326 -15.28 16.51 -12.87
N SER A 327 -15.09 15.33 -12.27
CA SER A 327 -16.10 14.28 -12.21
C SER A 327 -16.11 13.60 -10.84
N ILE A 328 -17.32 13.29 -10.34
CA ILE A 328 -17.51 12.58 -9.06
C ILE A 328 -17.47 11.06 -9.24
N ASN A 329 -18.11 10.55 -10.30
CA ASN A 329 -18.20 9.11 -10.54
C ASN A 329 -18.23 8.80 -12.07
N PRO A 330 -17.21 8.11 -12.62
CA PRO A 330 -15.95 7.78 -11.95
C PRO A 330 -15.15 9.06 -11.62
N PRO A 331 -14.40 9.09 -10.50
CA PRO A 331 -13.68 10.28 -10.06
C PRO A 331 -12.60 10.66 -11.06
N HIS A 332 -12.48 11.96 -11.33
CA HIS A 332 -11.43 12.53 -12.19
C HIS A 332 -10.92 13.85 -11.62
N TYR A 333 -9.59 13.95 -11.52
CA TYR A 333 -8.89 15.10 -10.96
C TYR A 333 -7.96 15.71 -11.99
N GLU A 334 -8.01 17.03 -12.08
CA GLU A 334 -7.20 17.85 -12.98
C GLU A 334 -6.43 18.86 -12.14
N LEU A 335 -5.26 19.27 -12.62
CA LEU A 335 -4.50 20.34 -11.98
C LEU A 335 -4.66 21.63 -12.77
N ILE A 336 -4.95 22.72 -12.08
CA ILE A 336 -5.01 24.07 -12.66
C ILE A 336 -3.85 24.85 -12.10
N TYR A 337 -3.01 25.39 -12.98
CA TYR A 337 -1.85 26.20 -12.62
C TYR A 337 -1.59 27.22 -13.73
N GLU A 338 -1.43 28.51 -13.38
CA GLU A 338 -1.19 29.62 -14.32
C GLU A 338 -2.17 29.62 -15.52
N CYS A 339 -3.48 29.50 -15.23
CA CYS A 339 -4.55 29.44 -16.25
C CYS A 339 -4.51 28.22 -17.20
N HIS A 340 -3.61 27.26 -16.98
CA HIS A 340 -3.54 26.02 -17.74
C HIS A 340 -4.21 24.87 -16.98
N VAL A 341 -4.96 24.05 -17.73
CA VAL A 341 -5.55 22.81 -17.20
C VAL A 341 -4.67 21.63 -17.63
N TYR A 342 -4.08 20.98 -16.64
CA TYR A 342 -3.32 19.74 -16.77
C TYR A 342 -4.25 18.57 -16.41
N SER A 343 -4.89 18.01 -17.44
CA SER A 343 -5.77 16.84 -17.32
C SER A 343 -4.98 15.58 -17.65
N LEU A 344 -4.67 14.79 -16.62
CA LEU A 344 -4.05 13.46 -16.77
C LEU A 344 -5.11 12.43 -17.16
N PRO A 345 -4.76 11.33 -17.86
CA PRO A 345 -5.71 10.30 -18.24
C PRO A 345 -6.52 9.74 -17.06
N LYS A 346 -7.78 9.38 -17.31
CA LYS A 346 -8.65 8.70 -16.35
C LYS A 346 -8.05 7.36 -15.94
N GLY A 347 -8.29 6.95 -14.70
CA GLY A 347 -7.91 5.62 -14.22
C GLY A 347 -7.24 5.65 -12.85
N ARG A 348 -6.70 4.49 -12.46
CA ARG A 348 -6.12 4.22 -11.14
C ARG A 348 -5.08 5.24 -10.68
N ASN A 349 -4.29 5.76 -11.61
CA ASN A 349 -3.19 6.67 -11.32
C ASN A 349 -3.57 8.15 -11.39
N ASN A 350 -4.76 8.50 -11.89
CA ASN A 350 -5.15 9.91 -12.11
C ASN A 350 -4.99 10.73 -10.83
N MET A 351 -5.64 10.32 -9.73
CA MET A 351 -5.56 11.03 -8.45
C MET A 351 -4.12 11.14 -7.93
N PHE A 352 -3.35 10.04 -7.94
CA PHE A 352 -1.98 10.05 -7.43
C PHE A 352 -1.05 10.93 -8.26
N HIS A 353 -1.16 10.87 -9.58
CA HIS A 353 -0.32 11.67 -10.48
C HIS A 353 -0.70 13.15 -10.42
N THR A 354 -1.99 13.49 -10.28
CA THR A 354 -2.44 14.87 -10.09
C THR A 354 -1.90 15.45 -8.78
N LEU A 355 -1.95 14.68 -7.67
CA LEU A 355 -1.35 15.08 -6.40
C LEU A 355 0.18 15.21 -6.46
N LEU A 356 0.86 14.25 -7.10
CA LEU A 356 2.31 14.30 -7.31
C LEU A 356 2.69 15.52 -8.15
N MET A 357 1.93 15.85 -9.19
CA MET A 357 2.16 17.01 -10.04
C MET A 357 1.97 18.31 -9.26
N PHE A 358 0.92 18.39 -8.44
CA PHE A 358 0.70 19.51 -7.52
C PHE A 358 1.89 19.72 -6.57
N LEU A 359 2.34 18.65 -5.89
CA LEU A 359 3.50 18.69 -4.99
C LEU A 359 4.82 19.00 -5.72
N TYR A 360 4.97 18.53 -6.96
CA TYR A 360 6.13 18.82 -7.79
C TYR A 360 6.21 20.30 -8.15
N ILE A 361 5.09 20.91 -8.55
CA ILE A 361 5.02 22.35 -8.83
C ILE A 361 5.36 23.14 -7.57
N ILE A 362 4.80 22.78 -6.40
CA ILE A 362 5.17 23.43 -5.14
C ILE A 362 6.67 23.40 -4.92
N LYS A 363 7.27 22.21 -5.03
CA LYS A 363 8.70 22.01 -4.80
C LYS A 363 9.60 22.79 -5.78
N THR A 364 9.19 22.92 -7.04
CA THR A 364 10.08 23.41 -8.11
C THR A 364 9.79 24.82 -8.59
N LYS A 365 8.54 25.29 -8.46
CA LYS A 365 8.07 26.59 -8.95
C LYS A 365 7.65 27.53 -7.80
N GLU A 366 7.12 26.99 -6.70
CA GLU A 366 6.67 27.78 -5.54
C GLU A 366 7.66 27.75 -4.35
N SER A 367 8.96 27.57 -4.63
CA SER A 367 10.02 27.52 -3.59
C SER A 367 9.80 26.52 -2.45
N GLY A 368 8.93 25.53 -2.65
CA GLY A 368 8.56 24.56 -1.62
C GLY A 368 7.52 25.04 -0.59
N MET A 369 6.83 26.15 -0.85
CA MET A 369 5.86 26.75 0.07
C MET A 369 4.43 26.72 -0.48
N LEU A 370 3.46 26.54 0.41
CA LEU A 370 2.03 26.67 0.16
C LEU A 370 1.56 27.94 0.87
N GLY A 371 1.52 29.07 0.16
CA GLY A 371 1.14 30.38 0.69
C GLY A 371 2.23 31.44 0.59
#